data_AF-A0A4R3YNZ7-F1
#
_entry.id   AF-A0A4R3YNZ7-F1
#
_cell.length_a   1.000
_cell.length_b   1.000
_cell.length_c   1.000
_cell.angle_alpha   90.00
_cell.angle_beta   90.00
_cell.angle_gamma   90.00
#
_symmetry.space_group_name_H-M   'P 1'
#
loop_
_entity.id
_entity.type
_entity.pdbx_description
1 polymer ?
#
loop_
_entity_poly.entity_id
_entity_poly.type
_entity_poly.pdbx_seq_one_letter_code
_entity_poly.pdbx_strand_id
1 'polypeptide(L)'
;MNFSPLIRRSLIWLPCAAFVGLPAVSFAQDKNANALRDIVSLFDEAVAAGLPRTLGVPVASAGVARKVNLGDLVIETSLEVDVVFPGEAPGTMYAATWQGSPAVVTRSGEHLDISIPGKDGVVVTGFVTGSAEPHTYIGGETEHSSERADPVAQATTGAKVASSMVPSPRYPDDELTFYLFPHDDTRNTDPHDIHAGFVAWWLADLRRVLIGEPVHLLYSGSVRGVTDISYGTRNVLIDWSDAVHAYAQVEGLPYEKHSWRHKYFLITKALPYHGVAGVSWQGGIEGIGSIRGPYPTFAHEFGHMLGATHADADTGFNGWICETNMLDVHSLLRSNCYTYSPANQRTIREIYRNGSSPIPKEHSLSLLRDMPVD
;
A
#
# COMPACT_ATOMS: atom_id res chain seq x y z
N MET A 1 24.65 11.63 87.48
CA MET A 1 23.70 10.54 87.75
C MET A 1 23.64 9.69 86.48
N ASN A 2 24.56 8.76 86.26
CA ASN A 2 24.67 7.37 86.76
C ASN A 2 23.67 6.36 86.12
N PHE A 3 24.28 5.36 85.46
CA PHE A 3 23.85 4.00 85.10
C PHE A 3 22.97 3.71 83.87
N SER A 4 23.60 3.07 82.87
CA SER A 4 23.02 1.94 82.09
C SER A 4 23.01 0.67 82.95
N PRO A 5 22.06 -0.29 82.73
CA PRO A 5 22.38 -1.55 82.03
C PRO A 5 21.21 -2.09 81.14
N LEU A 6 21.43 -2.64 79.93
CA LEU A 6 21.73 -4.04 79.53
C LEU A 6 20.50 -5.02 79.42
N ILE A 7 20.42 -5.68 78.25
CA ILE A 7 19.97 -7.08 77.97
C ILE A 7 18.53 -7.35 77.44
N ARG A 8 18.43 -7.74 76.14
CA ARG A 8 18.00 -9.08 75.58
C ARG A 8 17.68 -8.91 74.09
N ARG A 9 18.53 -9.35 73.15
CA ARG A 9 18.52 -10.67 72.46
C ARG A 9 17.13 -11.19 72.07
N SER A 10 16.79 -11.07 70.79
CA SER A 10 16.01 -12.05 70.03
C SER A 10 16.57 -12.13 68.61
N LEU A 11 17.24 -13.25 68.31
CA LEU A 11 17.56 -13.69 66.97
C LEU A 11 16.25 -14.01 66.24
N ILE A 12 16.01 -13.41 65.09
CA ILE A 12 15.02 -13.89 64.13
C ILE A 12 15.79 -14.57 63.00
N TRP A 13 15.61 -15.87 62.92
CA TRP A 13 16.03 -16.72 61.81
C TRP A 13 15.22 -16.34 60.56
N LEU A 14 15.90 -15.89 59.51
CA LEU A 14 15.35 -15.85 58.15
C LEU A 14 15.65 -17.19 57.47
N PRO A 15 14.64 -17.88 56.90
CA PRO A 15 14.87 -19.10 56.15
C PRO A 15 15.56 -18.79 54.82
N CYS A 16 16.61 -19.54 54.51
CA CYS A 16 17.17 -19.64 53.17
C CYS A 16 16.07 -20.07 52.18
N ALA A 17 15.61 -19.14 51.35
CA ALA A 17 14.87 -19.48 50.14
C ALA A 17 15.87 -20.07 49.14
N ALA A 18 15.80 -21.38 48.94
CA ALA A 18 16.46 -22.05 47.83
C ALA A 18 15.84 -21.53 46.53
N PHE A 19 16.60 -20.72 45.78
CA PHE A 19 16.31 -20.47 44.37
C PHE A 19 16.51 -21.78 43.62
N VAL A 20 15.40 -22.48 43.34
CA VAL A 20 15.37 -23.53 42.32
C VAL A 20 15.56 -22.81 40.99
N GLY A 21 16.76 -22.94 40.42
CA GLY A 21 17.03 -22.52 39.06
C GLY A 21 16.13 -23.30 38.12
N LEU A 22 15.09 -22.64 37.62
CA LEU A 22 14.39 -23.09 36.42
C LEU A 22 15.42 -23.10 35.29
N PRO A 23 15.60 -24.20 34.56
CA PRO A 23 16.39 -24.16 33.34
C PRO A 23 15.71 -23.16 32.41
N ALA A 24 16.42 -22.10 32.05
CA ALA A 24 16.08 -21.30 30.90
C ALA A 24 16.16 -22.26 29.70
N VAL A 25 15.01 -22.80 29.30
CA VAL A 25 14.87 -23.50 28.03
C VAL A 25 15.01 -22.41 26.98
N SER A 26 16.25 -22.18 26.56
CA SER A 26 16.54 -21.42 25.37
C SER A 26 15.98 -22.26 24.22
N PHE A 27 14.82 -21.87 23.70
CA PHE A 27 14.37 -22.34 22.40
C PHE A 27 15.34 -21.77 21.37
N ALA A 28 16.48 -22.44 21.20
CA ALA A 28 17.26 -22.35 19.99
C ALA A 28 16.42 -23.02 18.90
N GLN A 29 15.47 -22.26 18.36
CA GLN A 29 14.68 -22.65 17.21
C GLN A 29 15.68 -22.94 16.10
N ASP A 30 15.67 -24.18 15.63
CA ASP A 30 16.66 -24.71 14.69
C ASP A 30 16.52 -23.92 13.37
N LYS A 31 17.37 -22.89 13.19
CA LYS A 31 17.27 -21.93 12.08
C LYS A 31 17.31 -22.58 10.70
N ASN A 32 17.80 -23.82 10.62
CA ASN A 32 17.85 -24.61 9.39
C ASN A 32 16.56 -25.37 9.08
N ALA A 33 15.70 -25.68 10.07
CA ALA A 33 14.43 -26.38 9.82
C ALA A 33 13.37 -25.47 9.18
N ASN A 34 13.50 -24.15 9.33
CA ASN A 34 12.64 -23.15 8.69
C ASN A 34 13.03 -22.87 7.23
N ALA A 35 14.22 -23.28 6.78
CA ALA A 35 14.73 -22.95 5.44
C ALA A 35 14.00 -23.68 4.30
N LEU A 36 13.09 -24.61 4.61
CA LEU A 36 12.25 -25.35 3.66
C LEU A 36 10.75 -25.11 3.88
N ARG A 37 10.37 -24.29 4.87
CA ARG A 37 8.97 -23.95 5.08
C ARG A 37 8.61 -22.79 4.18
N ASP A 38 7.43 -22.89 3.60
CA ASP A 38 6.80 -21.81 2.86
C ASP A 38 6.72 -20.55 3.74
N ILE A 39 7.32 -19.45 3.28
CA ILE A 39 7.42 -18.20 4.03
C ILE A 39 6.03 -17.60 4.29
N VAL A 40 5.13 -17.78 3.33
CA VAL A 40 3.74 -17.33 3.45
C VAL A 40 3.05 -18.04 4.61
N SER A 41 3.17 -19.37 4.69
CA SER A 41 2.64 -20.15 5.82
C SER A 41 3.28 -19.76 7.16
N LEU A 42 4.59 -19.50 7.19
CA LEU A 42 5.28 -19.05 8.41
C LEU A 42 4.81 -17.66 8.87
N PHE A 43 4.53 -16.76 7.93
CA PHE A 43 3.94 -15.46 8.21
C PHE A 43 2.54 -15.62 8.83
N ASP A 44 1.69 -16.45 8.23
CA ASP A 44 0.33 -16.71 8.71
C ASP A 44 0.34 -17.30 10.13
N GLU A 45 1.23 -18.27 10.41
CA GLU A 45 1.46 -18.81 11.76
C GLU A 45 1.91 -17.72 12.76
N ALA A 46 2.80 -16.81 12.34
CA ALA A 46 3.28 -15.74 13.19
C ALA A 46 2.16 -14.74 13.54
N VAL A 47 1.37 -14.30 12.56
CA VAL A 47 0.22 -13.40 12.78
C VAL A 47 -0.82 -14.07 13.68
N ALA A 48 -1.14 -15.35 13.45
CA ALA A 48 -2.10 -16.09 14.27
C ALA A 48 -1.66 -16.25 15.73
N ALA A 49 -0.35 -16.24 16.00
CA ALA A 49 0.19 -16.25 17.35
C ALA A 49 0.07 -14.89 18.08
N GLY A 50 -0.47 -13.85 17.42
CA GLY A 50 -0.69 -12.50 17.94
C GLY A 50 0.53 -11.57 17.76
N LEU A 51 0.29 -10.29 17.56
CA LEU A 51 1.30 -9.26 17.25
C LEU A 51 1.74 -8.47 18.51
N PRO A 52 2.98 -7.93 18.56
CA PRO A 52 4.01 -7.95 17.52
C PRO A 52 4.80 -9.28 17.46
N ARG A 53 5.37 -9.61 16.29
CA ARG A 53 6.18 -10.82 16.06
C ARG A 53 7.38 -10.58 15.16
N THR A 54 8.43 -11.37 15.38
CA THR A 54 9.63 -11.37 14.53
C THR A 54 9.71 -12.68 13.76
N LEU A 55 9.90 -12.58 12.46
CA LEU A 55 10.09 -13.69 11.54
C LEU A 55 11.43 -13.53 10.81
N GLY A 56 12.22 -14.61 10.78
CA GLY A 56 13.41 -14.66 9.93
C GLY A 56 13.01 -15.06 8.52
N VAL A 57 13.23 -14.18 7.55
CA VAL A 57 12.79 -14.37 6.16
C VAL A 57 14.01 -14.36 5.22
N PRO A 58 14.07 -15.24 4.20
CA PRO A 58 15.15 -15.26 3.23
C PRO A 58 15.36 -13.91 2.55
N VAL A 59 16.63 -13.52 2.43
CA VAL A 59 17.05 -12.33 1.68
C VAL A 59 17.74 -12.80 0.41
N ALA A 60 17.38 -12.21 -0.73
CA ALA A 60 18.07 -12.45 -2.00
C ALA A 60 19.60 -12.27 -1.79
N SER A 61 20.37 -13.32 -2.02
CA SER A 61 21.82 -13.32 -1.83
C SER A 61 22.52 -13.20 -3.19
N ALA A 62 23.34 -12.17 -3.39
CA ALA A 62 24.03 -11.89 -4.65
C ALA A 62 25.23 -12.83 -4.96
N GLY A 63 25.20 -14.10 -4.53
CA GLY A 63 26.37 -14.99 -4.67
C GLY A 63 26.09 -16.49 -4.67
N VAL A 64 27.00 -17.24 -5.29
CA VAL A 64 26.97 -18.70 -5.58
C VAL A 64 27.05 -19.60 -4.33
N ALA A 65 26.95 -19.05 -3.12
CA ALA A 65 27.10 -19.82 -1.88
C ALA A 65 25.75 -20.15 -1.23
N ARG A 66 25.52 -21.46 -1.02
CA ARG A 66 24.34 -22.17 -0.50
C ARG A 66 23.89 -21.84 0.94
N LYS A 67 24.27 -20.68 1.50
CA LYS A 67 23.88 -20.26 2.84
C LYS A 67 22.77 -19.23 2.73
N VAL A 68 21.54 -19.62 3.08
CA VAL A 68 20.38 -18.72 3.12
C VAL A 68 20.64 -17.68 4.21
N ASN A 69 20.79 -16.41 3.81
CA ASN A 69 20.80 -15.30 4.74
C ASN A 69 19.36 -14.96 5.09
N LEU A 70 19.07 -14.86 6.39
CA LEU A 70 17.76 -14.46 6.89
C LEU A 70 17.82 -13.00 7.33
N GLY A 71 16.85 -12.20 6.90
CA GLY A 71 16.57 -10.86 7.37
C GLY A 71 15.45 -10.91 8.40
N ASP A 72 15.46 -9.96 9.34
CA ASP A 72 14.43 -9.87 10.37
C ASP A 72 13.25 -9.05 9.85
N LEU A 73 12.08 -9.68 9.72
CA LEU A 73 10.79 -9.02 9.55
C LEU A 73 10.11 -8.92 10.91
N VAL A 74 9.88 -7.70 11.40
CA VAL A 74 9.08 -7.47 12.61
C VAL A 74 7.71 -6.98 12.20
N ILE A 75 6.69 -7.80 12.39
CA ILE A 75 5.29 -7.49 12.13
C ILE A 75 4.74 -6.80 13.39
N GLU A 76 4.34 -5.54 13.28
CA GLU A 76 4.05 -4.69 14.44
C GLU A 76 2.56 -4.70 14.78
N THR A 77 1.72 -4.35 13.81
CA THR A 77 0.27 -4.26 13.96
C THR A 77 -0.44 -4.49 12.64
N SER A 78 -1.68 -4.96 12.69
CA SER A 78 -2.58 -4.89 11.53
C SER A 78 -2.92 -3.43 11.21
N LEU A 79 -3.06 -3.13 9.93
CA LEU A 79 -3.52 -1.83 9.46
C LEU A 79 -5.04 -1.77 9.29
N GLU A 80 -5.79 -2.86 9.48
CA GLU A 80 -7.26 -2.89 9.23
C GLU A 80 -7.61 -2.39 7.82
N VAL A 81 -6.87 -2.90 6.83
CA VAL A 81 -7.11 -2.65 5.41
C VAL A 81 -7.35 -3.96 4.72
N ASP A 82 -8.49 -4.06 4.02
CA ASP A 82 -8.80 -5.19 3.16
C ASP A 82 -8.46 -4.83 1.71
N VAL A 83 -7.68 -5.69 1.05
CA VAL A 83 -7.27 -5.50 -0.35
C VAL A 83 -7.73 -6.69 -1.16
N VAL A 84 -8.54 -6.45 -2.19
CA VAL A 84 -9.09 -7.51 -3.05
C VAL A 84 -8.50 -7.40 -4.43
N PHE A 85 -7.72 -8.41 -4.82
CA PHE A 85 -7.20 -8.56 -6.19
C PHE A 85 -8.19 -9.36 -7.06
N PRO A 86 -8.14 -9.21 -8.41
CA PRO A 86 -9.09 -9.89 -9.29
C PRO A 86 -9.04 -11.42 -9.14
N GLY A 87 -10.15 -12.01 -8.73
CA GLY A 87 -10.27 -13.47 -8.56
C GLY A 87 -9.72 -14.02 -7.25
N GLU A 88 -9.26 -13.16 -6.34
CA GLU A 88 -8.69 -13.55 -5.05
C GLU A 88 -9.62 -13.25 -3.88
N ALA A 89 -9.39 -13.96 -2.77
CA ALA A 89 -9.98 -13.60 -1.48
C ALA A 89 -9.37 -12.29 -0.95
N PRO A 90 -10.06 -11.56 -0.06
CA PRO A 90 -9.50 -10.37 0.58
C PRO A 90 -8.17 -10.67 1.28
N GLY A 91 -7.15 -9.88 0.93
CA GLY A 91 -5.87 -9.80 1.62
C GLY A 91 -5.90 -8.76 2.72
N THR A 92 -4.87 -8.79 3.57
CA THR A 92 -4.71 -7.92 4.74
C THR A 92 -3.37 -7.21 4.72
N MET A 93 -3.30 -6.05 5.36
CA MET A 93 -2.07 -5.26 5.46
C MET A 93 -1.58 -5.07 6.89
N TYR A 94 -0.26 -4.94 7.05
CA TYR A 94 0.41 -4.81 8.34
C TYR A 94 1.49 -3.72 8.29
N ALA A 95 1.61 -2.97 9.39
CA ALA A 95 2.79 -2.17 9.65
C ALA A 95 3.91 -3.09 10.13
N ALA A 96 5.12 -2.89 9.61
CA ALA A 96 6.26 -3.73 9.94
C ALA A 96 7.57 -2.93 9.92
N THR A 97 8.64 -3.58 10.37
CA THR A 97 10.00 -3.22 9.99
C THR A 97 10.68 -4.38 9.30
N TRP A 98 11.45 -4.09 8.25
CA TRP A 98 12.27 -5.05 7.52
C TRP A 98 13.73 -4.65 7.67
N GLN A 99 14.52 -5.50 8.33
CA GLN A 99 15.94 -5.23 8.63
C GLN A 99 16.14 -3.87 9.34
N GLY A 100 15.18 -3.49 10.19
CA GLY A 100 15.17 -2.23 10.93
C GLY A 100 14.64 -1.01 10.15
N SER A 101 14.34 -1.13 8.87
CA SER A 101 13.69 -0.07 8.08
C SER A 101 12.16 -0.19 8.16
N PRO A 102 11.42 0.94 8.26
CA PRO A 102 9.95 0.90 8.18
C PRO A 102 9.49 0.23 6.87
N ALA A 103 8.52 -0.67 6.98
CA ALA A 103 7.98 -1.44 5.89
C ALA A 103 6.46 -1.60 6.02
N VAL A 104 5.82 -1.93 4.90
CA VAL A 104 4.42 -2.35 4.86
C VAL A 104 4.37 -3.74 4.27
N VAL A 105 3.60 -4.62 4.90
CA VAL A 105 3.40 -5.98 4.42
C VAL A 105 1.98 -6.14 3.91
N THR A 106 1.81 -6.66 2.70
CA THR A 106 0.52 -7.08 2.14
C THR A 106 0.51 -8.59 2.02
N ARG A 107 -0.52 -9.23 2.59
CA ARG A 107 -0.75 -10.69 2.56
C ARG A 107 -2.07 -10.97 1.85
N SER A 108 -2.01 -11.56 0.66
CA SER A 108 -3.17 -11.83 -0.23
C SER A 108 -3.01 -13.19 -0.91
N GLY A 109 -4.04 -14.04 -0.90
CA GLY A 109 -4.00 -15.33 -1.63
C GLY A 109 -2.77 -16.20 -1.32
N GLU A 110 -1.90 -16.38 -2.31
CA GLU A 110 -0.59 -17.08 -2.20
C GLU A 110 0.60 -16.12 -2.08
N HIS A 111 0.36 -14.80 -2.04
CA HIS A 111 1.36 -13.74 -2.06
C HIS A 111 1.59 -13.14 -0.67
N LEU A 112 2.85 -12.74 -0.45
CA LEU A 112 3.30 -11.92 0.66
C LEU A 112 4.31 -10.90 0.14
N ASP A 113 3.94 -9.62 0.14
CA ASP A 113 4.77 -8.53 -0.38
C ASP A 113 5.23 -7.62 0.75
N ILE A 114 6.52 -7.30 0.76
CA ILE A 114 7.15 -6.38 1.73
C ILE A 114 7.60 -5.13 0.98
N SER A 115 6.86 -4.03 1.16
CA SER A 115 7.14 -2.73 0.56
C SER A 115 7.95 -1.85 1.50
N ILE A 116 9.09 -1.36 1.02
CA ILE A 116 10.02 -0.53 1.78
C ILE A 116 10.21 0.80 1.04
N PRO A 117 9.56 1.88 1.51
CA PRO A 117 9.77 3.21 0.94
C PRO A 117 11.21 3.68 1.18
N GLY A 118 11.93 3.94 0.10
CA GLY A 118 13.26 4.50 0.08
C GLY A 118 13.30 5.86 -0.61
N LYS A 119 14.43 6.56 -0.53
CA LYS A 119 14.60 7.96 -0.95
C LYS A 119 13.90 8.32 -2.27
N ASP A 120 14.10 7.51 -3.31
CA ASP A 120 13.68 7.79 -4.68
C ASP A 120 12.72 6.72 -5.25
N GLY A 121 12.31 5.75 -4.43
CA GLY A 121 11.38 4.71 -4.86
C GLY A 121 11.04 3.69 -3.78
N VAL A 122 10.32 2.64 -4.16
CA VAL A 122 9.89 1.58 -3.23
C VAL A 122 10.56 0.28 -3.65
N VAL A 123 11.32 -0.31 -2.71
CA VAL A 123 11.87 -1.66 -2.88
C VAL A 123 10.81 -2.64 -2.40
N VAL A 124 10.47 -3.60 -3.25
CA VAL A 124 9.52 -4.67 -2.91
C VAL A 124 10.26 -5.99 -2.86
N THR A 125 10.03 -6.74 -1.78
CA THR A 125 10.43 -8.15 -1.67
C THR A 125 9.18 -9.00 -1.56
N GLY A 126 8.89 -9.78 -2.60
CA GLY A 126 7.70 -10.61 -2.69
C GLY A 126 8.01 -12.10 -2.52
N PHE A 127 7.08 -12.81 -1.91
CA PHE A 127 7.08 -14.26 -1.73
C PHE A 127 5.77 -14.84 -2.26
N VAL A 128 5.87 -15.99 -2.92
CA VAL A 128 4.70 -16.74 -3.41
C VAL A 128 4.76 -18.14 -2.81
N THR A 129 3.61 -18.67 -2.40
CA THR A 129 3.51 -20.03 -1.85
C THR A 129 4.18 -21.04 -2.77
N GLY A 130 5.07 -21.85 -2.20
CA GLY A 130 5.81 -22.87 -2.94
C GLY A 130 7.04 -22.36 -3.72
N SER A 131 7.29 -21.05 -3.74
CA SER A 131 8.58 -20.50 -4.16
C SER A 131 9.55 -20.42 -2.97
N ALA A 132 10.77 -20.95 -3.14
CA ALA A 132 11.82 -20.83 -2.14
C ALA A 132 12.59 -19.50 -2.23
N GLU A 133 12.53 -18.83 -3.39
CA GLU A 133 13.30 -17.62 -3.65
C GLU A 133 12.38 -16.39 -3.62
N PRO A 134 12.76 -15.32 -2.91
CA PRO A 134 12.09 -14.03 -3.06
C PRO A 134 12.32 -13.48 -4.47
N HIS A 135 11.35 -12.73 -4.98
CA HIS A 135 11.60 -11.80 -6.07
C HIS A 135 11.74 -10.40 -5.48
N THR A 136 12.73 -9.65 -5.96
CA THR A 136 12.97 -8.27 -5.53
C THR A 136 12.99 -7.38 -6.76
N TYR A 137 12.22 -6.30 -6.70
CA TYR A 137 12.19 -5.27 -7.73
C TYR A 137 12.01 -3.88 -7.12
N ILE A 138 12.32 -2.86 -7.93
CA ILE A 138 12.07 -1.45 -7.61
C ILE A 138 10.77 -1.09 -8.35
N GLY A 139 9.69 -0.81 -7.62
CA GLY A 139 8.32 -0.72 -8.16
C GLY A 139 8.08 0.32 -9.26
N GLY A 140 8.25 -0.02 -10.54
CA GLY A 140 8.10 0.93 -11.64
C GLY A 140 9.07 0.68 -12.78
N GLU A 141 10.11 -0.11 -12.54
CA GLU A 141 10.93 -0.73 -13.58
C GLU A 141 10.46 -2.17 -13.82
N THR A 142 9.37 -2.34 -14.58
CA THR A 142 9.08 -3.66 -15.19
C THR A 142 9.86 -3.78 -16.50
N GLU A 143 11.16 -4.00 -16.42
CA GLU A 143 11.92 -4.70 -17.46
C GLU A 143 12.50 -5.97 -16.84
N HIS A 144 11.63 -6.96 -16.60
CA HIS A 144 12.11 -8.33 -16.56
C HIS A 144 12.27 -8.84 -17.99
N SER A 145 13.53 -8.98 -18.34
CA SER A 145 14.08 -9.72 -19.48
C SER A 145 13.49 -11.13 -19.56
N SER A 146 12.46 -11.27 -20.38
CA SER A 146 12.20 -12.51 -21.09
C SER A 146 12.25 -12.20 -22.59
N GLU A 147 13.45 -12.25 -23.14
CA GLU A 147 13.63 -12.39 -24.58
C GLU A 147 13.06 -13.75 -25.02
N ARG A 148 11.85 -13.71 -25.57
CA ARG A 148 11.51 -14.43 -26.81
C ARG A 148 10.35 -13.73 -27.48
N ALA A 149 10.70 -12.86 -28.43
CA ALA A 149 9.79 -12.42 -29.46
C ALA A 149 9.37 -13.61 -30.32
N ASP A 150 8.08 -13.71 -30.62
CA ASP A 150 7.60 -14.18 -31.90
C ASP A 150 6.26 -13.49 -32.24
N PRO A 151 5.94 -13.33 -33.54
CA PRO A 151 5.23 -12.17 -34.03
C PRO A 151 3.71 -12.28 -34.00
N VAL A 152 3.10 -11.09 -34.01
CA VAL A 152 1.69 -10.79 -34.25
C VAL A 152 1.08 -11.68 -35.34
N ALA A 153 0.11 -12.50 -34.96
CA ALA A 153 -0.88 -13.06 -35.86
C ALA A 153 -2.25 -12.49 -35.52
N GLN A 154 -2.74 -11.60 -36.39
CA GLN A 154 -4.16 -11.26 -36.46
C GLN A 154 -4.96 -12.49 -36.91
N ALA A 155 -5.98 -12.88 -36.14
CA ALA A 155 -7.24 -13.45 -36.67
C ALA A 155 -8.32 -13.56 -35.57
N THR A 156 -9.35 -12.72 -35.73
CA THR A 156 -10.79 -13.01 -35.61
C THR A 156 -11.32 -14.24 -34.84
N THR A 157 -12.44 -13.95 -34.15
CA THR A 157 -13.57 -14.81 -33.71
C THR A 157 -13.64 -15.21 -32.24
N GLY A 158 -14.53 -14.50 -31.53
CA GLY A 158 -15.53 -15.04 -30.61
C GLY A 158 -15.15 -16.21 -29.71
N ALA A 159 -14.68 -15.89 -28.51
CA ALA A 159 -14.99 -16.68 -27.32
C ALA A 159 -15.17 -15.71 -26.15
N LYS A 160 -16.39 -15.66 -25.59
CA LYS A 160 -16.63 -15.07 -24.28
C LYS A 160 -15.83 -15.90 -23.28
N VAL A 161 -14.66 -15.42 -22.89
CA VAL A 161 -14.01 -15.89 -21.66
C VAL A 161 -14.87 -15.30 -20.55
N ALA A 162 -15.82 -16.09 -20.05
CA ALA A 162 -16.48 -15.80 -18.80
C ALA A 162 -15.37 -15.78 -17.75
N SER A 163 -14.99 -14.58 -17.31
CA SER A 163 -14.14 -14.41 -16.14
C SER A 163 -14.80 -15.21 -15.02
N SER A 164 -14.07 -16.13 -14.40
CA SER A 164 -14.51 -16.85 -13.22
C SER A 164 -14.59 -15.82 -12.09
N MET A 165 -15.69 -15.06 -12.08
CA MET A 165 -15.96 -13.98 -11.14
C MET A 165 -16.19 -14.63 -9.77
N VAL A 166 -15.15 -14.66 -8.94
CA VAL A 166 -15.39 -14.55 -7.51
C VAL A 166 -16.14 -13.23 -7.34
N PRO A 167 -17.38 -13.24 -6.80
CA PRO A 167 -18.10 -11.99 -6.58
C PRO A 167 -17.24 -11.09 -5.71
N SER A 168 -16.96 -9.87 -6.18
CA SER A 168 -16.26 -8.90 -5.35
C SER A 168 -17.07 -8.69 -4.07
N PRO A 169 -16.43 -8.70 -2.89
CA PRO A 169 -17.12 -8.43 -1.65
C PRO A 169 -17.77 -7.05 -1.72
N ARG A 170 -18.98 -6.92 -1.17
CA ARG A 170 -19.64 -5.64 -0.97
C ARG A 170 -19.36 -5.19 0.45
N TYR A 171 -18.66 -4.07 0.58
CA TYR A 171 -18.44 -3.41 1.86
C TYR A 171 -19.61 -2.47 2.17
N PRO A 172 -19.82 -2.14 3.46
CA PRO A 172 -20.81 -1.14 3.85
C PRO A 172 -20.60 0.19 3.14
N ASP A 173 -21.69 0.80 2.66
CA ASP A 173 -21.67 2.09 1.95
C ASP A 173 -21.16 3.26 2.82
N ASP A 174 -21.04 3.07 4.13
CA ASP A 174 -20.54 4.06 5.07
C ASP A 174 -19.02 4.00 5.32
N GLU A 175 -18.32 3.02 4.75
CA GLU A 175 -16.88 2.80 4.90
C GLU A 175 -16.05 3.32 3.70
N LEU A 176 -14.79 3.70 3.95
CA LEU A 176 -13.90 4.26 2.92
C LEU A 176 -13.43 3.15 1.97
N THR A 177 -13.87 3.22 0.72
CA THR A 177 -13.61 2.22 -0.32
C THR A 177 -13.00 2.85 -1.58
N PHE A 178 -11.88 2.28 -2.01
CA PHE A 178 -11.18 2.62 -3.24
C PHE A 178 -11.34 1.51 -4.28
N TYR A 179 -11.97 1.84 -5.40
CA TYR A 179 -12.11 1.00 -6.57
C TYR A 179 -11.01 1.34 -7.57
N LEU A 180 -10.06 0.42 -7.75
CA LEU A 180 -8.90 0.58 -8.61
C LEU A 180 -9.12 -0.23 -9.90
N PHE A 181 -8.92 0.40 -11.04
CA PHE A 181 -9.12 -0.18 -12.36
C PHE A 181 -7.80 -0.17 -13.11
N PRO A 182 -6.99 -1.25 -13.06
CA PRO A 182 -5.86 -1.41 -13.97
C PRO A 182 -6.35 -1.42 -15.41
N HIS A 183 -5.88 -0.45 -16.19
CA HIS A 183 -6.16 -0.33 -17.61
C HIS A 183 -5.52 -1.51 -18.39
N ASP A 184 -6.10 -1.89 -19.52
CA ASP A 184 -5.72 -3.05 -20.31
C ASP A 184 -4.26 -3.00 -20.85
N ASP A 185 -3.64 -1.83 -20.85
CA ASP A 185 -2.23 -1.65 -21.22
C ASP A 185 -1.25 -1.99 -20.09
N THR A 186 -1.75 -2.19 -18.86
CA THR A 186 -0.98 -2.70 -17.71
C THR A 186 -1.04 -4.22 -17.61
N ARG A 187 -1.69 -4.93 -18.54
CA ARG A 187 -1.86 -6.40 -18.49
C ARG A 187 -0.57 -7.24 -18.34
N ASN A 188 0.58 -6.67 -18.68
CA ASN A 188 1.89 -7.31 -18.50
C ASN A 188 2.58 -6.91 -17.19
N THR A 189 1.85 -6.27 -16.28
CA THR A 189 2.29 -5.86 -14.95
C THR A 189 1.34 -6.49 -13.95
N ASP A 190 1.88 -7.18 -12.96
CA ASP A 190 1.07 -7.80 -11.92
C ASP A 190 0.36 -6.71 -11.07
N PRO A 191 -0.97 -6.79 -10.84
CA PRO A 191 -1.65 -5.91 -9.90
C PRO A 191 -1.03 -5.88 -8.49
N HIS A 192 -0.47 -7.01 -8.01
CA HIS A 192 0.28 -7.06 -6.76
C HIS A 192 1.51 -6.15 -6.85
N ASP A 193 2.20 -6.12 -7.99
CA ASP A 193 3.38 -5.28 -8.17
C ASP A 193 3.04 -3.78 -8.09
N ILE A 194 1.94 -3.40 -8.74
CA ILE A 194 1.40 -2.04 -8.73
C ILE A 194 1.01 -1.65 -7.31
N HIS A 195 0.32 -2.54 -6.59
CA HIS A 195 -0.10 -2.32 -5.22
C HIS A 195 1.11 -2.10 -4.30
N ALA A 196 2.05 -3.03 -4.30
CA ALA A 196 3.22 -2.98 -3.44
C ALA A 196 4.10 -1.74 -3.74
N GLY A 197 4.22 -1.34 -5.01
CA GLY A 197 5.00 -0.17 -5.41
C GLY A 197 4.33 1.17 -5.09
N PHE A 198 3.07 1.36 -5.48
CA PHE A 198 2.43 2.68 -5.48
C PHE A 198 1.42 2.90 -4.36
N VAL A 199 0.84 1.84 -3.81
CA VAL A 199 -0.38 1.92 -3.00
C VAL A 199 -0.14 1.51 -1.54
N ALA A 200 0.61 0.45 -1.30
CA ALA A 200 0.76 -0.14 0.03
C ALA A 200 1.30 0.85 1.07
N TRP A 201 2.38 1.55 0.74
CA TRP A 201 2.98 2.55 1.63
C TRP A 201 2.04 3.74 1.89
N TRP A 202 1.27 4.14 0.88
CA TRP A 202 0.35 5.26 0.99
C TRP A 202 -0.82 4.90 1.90
N LEU A 203 -1.34 3.68 1.82
CA LEU A 203 -2.39 3.21 2.73
C LEU A 203 -1.90 3.17 4.18
N ALA A 204 -0.66 2.76 4.41
CA ALA A 204 -0.08 2.83 5.76
C ALA A 204 0.03 4.28 6.27
N ASP A 205 0.38 5.25 5.42
CA ASP A 205 0.35 6.67 5.78
C ASP A 205 -1.08 7.16 6.05
N LEU A 206 -2.02 6.86 5.15
CA LEU A 206 -3.43 7.22 5.29
C LEU A 206 -4.04 6.66 6.58
N ARG A 207 -3.66 5.45 6.99
CA ARG A 207 -4.12 4.84 8.25
C ARG A 207 -3.57 5.52 9.51
N ARG A 208 -2.43 6.20 9.43
CA ARG A 208 -1.97 7.10 10.50
C ARG A 208 -2.80 8.39 10.55
N VAL A 209 -3.34 8.82 9.41
CA VAL A 209 -4.21 9.99 9.31
C VAL A 209 -5.63 9.67 9.80
N LEU A 210 -6.20 8.55 9.37
CA LEU A 210 -7.56 8.10 9.64
C LEU A 210 -7.56 6.94 10.63
N ILE A 211 -7.21 7.20 11.90
CA ILE A 211 -7.05 6.16 12.93
C ILE A 211 -8.39 5.48 13.26
N GLY A 212 -8.41 4.15 13.24
CA GLY A 212 -9.55 3.33 13.70
C GLY A 212 -10.64 3.10 12.66
N GLU A 213 -10.44 3.61 11.44
CA GLU A 213 -11.42 3.51 10.37
C GLU A 213 -11.04 2.42 9.36
N PRO A 214 -11.92 1.45 9.05
CA PRO A 214 -11.61 0.44 8.04
C PRO A 214 -11.44 1.10 6.67
N VAL A 215 -10.50 0.58 5.89
CA VAL A 215 -10.26 1.03 4.51
C VAL A 215 -10.27 -0.18 3.60
N HIS A 216 -10.99 -0.07 2.48
CA HIS A 216 -11.16 -1.16 1.53
C HIS A 216 -10.61 -0.81 0.17
N LEU A 217 -9.89 -1.73 -0.44
CA LEU A 217 -9.39 -1.62 -1.81
C LEU A 217 -9.90 -2.77 -2.66
N LEU A 218 -10.41 -2.46 -3.84
CA LEU A 218 -10.88 -3.45 -4.80
C LEU A 218 -10.26 -3.18 -6.17
N TYR A 219 -9.45 -4.12 -6.66
CA TYR A 219 -8.92 -4.10 -8.00
C TYR A 219 -9.88 -4.80 -8.96
N SER A 220 -10.24 -4.12 -10.06
CA SER A 220 -11.12 -4.63 -11.12
C SER A 220 -10.46 -4.46 -12.49
N GLY A 221 -10.03 -5.57 -13.08
CA GLY A 221 -9.38 -5.59 -14.40
C GLY A 221 -10.32 -6.09 -15.52
N SER A 222 -9.98 -5.78 -16.77
CA SER A 222 -10.70 -6.24 -17.99
C SER A 222 -12.19 -5.89 -18.01
N VAL A 223 -12.55 -4.70 -17.51
CA VAL A 223 -13.91 -4.16 -17.54
C VAL A 223 -14.11 -3.39 -18.84
N ARG A 224 -14.88 -3.97 -19.77
CA ARG A 224 -15.18 -3.36 -21.07
C ARG A 224 -15.83 -1.97 -20.91
N GLY A 225 -15.31 -1.01 -21.64
CA GLY A 225 -15.67 0.41 -21.60
C GLY A 225 -14.98 1.20 -20.50
N VAL A 226 -14.36 0.56 -19.50
CA VAL A 226 -13.75 1.21 -18.33
C VAL A 226 -12.24 1.02 -18.32
N THR A 227 -11.74 -0.22 -18.43
CA THR A 227 -10.31 -0.52 -18.44
C THR A 227 -9.72 -0.55 -19.85
N ASP A 228 -10.52 -0.49 -20.91
CA ASP A 228 -10.08 -0.44 -22.32
C ASP A 228 -10.39 0.91 -22.98
N ILE A 229 -10.70 1.94 -22.18
CA ILE A 229 -10.98 3.27 -22.68
C ILE A 229 -9.75 3.86 -23.38
N SER A 230 -9.95 4.58 -24.48
CA SER A 230 -8.84 5.33 -25.08
C SER A 230 -8.43 6.49 -24.16
N TYR A 231 -7.13 6.64 -23.94
CA TYR A 231 -6.56 7.76 -23.19
C TYR A 231 -5.41 8.42 -23.96
N GLY A 232 -4.80 9.47 -23.40
CA GLY A 232 -3.76 10.27 -24.05
C GLY A 232 -4.21 11.66 -24.48
N THR A 233 -5.45 12.04 -24.14
CA THR A 233 -6.05 13.35 -24.48
C THR A 233 -6.32 14.16 -23.21
N ARG A 234 -6.40 15.48 -23.31
CA ARG A 234 -6.73 16.35 -22.16
C ARG A 234 -8.12 16.07 -21.55
N ASN A 235 -9.03 15.44 -22.30
CA ASN A 235 -10.38 15.14 -21.85
C ASN A 235 -10.51 13.76 -21.19
N VAL A 236 -9.42 12.98 -21.10
CA VAL A 236 -9.46 11.59 -20.59
C VAL A 236 -10.16 11.47 -19.24
N LEU A 237 -9.95 12.41 -18.30
CA LEU A 237 -10.59 12.33 -17.00
C LEU A 237 -12.11 12.47 -17.10
N ILE A 238 -12.61 13.34 -18.00
CA ILE A 238 -14.05 13.51 -18.24
C ILE A 238 -14.61 12.23 -18.90
N ASP A 239 -13.97 11.79 -19.99
CA ASP A 239 -14.42 10.62 -20.76
C ASP A 239 -14.45 9.36 -19.88
N TRP A 240 -13.44 9.19 -19.02
CA TRP A 240 -13.38 8.08 -18.09
C TRP A 240 -14.34 8.21 -16.91
N SER A 241 -14.57 9.43 -16.39
CA SER A 241 -15.58 9.67 -15.35
C SER A 241 -16.98 9.24 -15.83
N ASP A 242 -17.33 9.57 -17.08
CA ASP A 242 -18.61 9.15 -17.67
C ASP A 242 -18.69 7.61 -17.81
N ALA A 243 -17.60 6.97 -18.22
CA ALA A 243 -17.53 5.52 -18.36
C ALA A 243 -17.66 4.79 -17.02
N VAL A 244 -16.92 5.20 -15.99
CA VAL A 244 -16.94 4.56 -14.67
C VAL A 244 -18.24 4.84 -13.92
N HIS A 245 -18.87 6.01 -14.14
CA HIS A 245 -20.21 6.29 -13.65
C HIS A 245 -21.25 5.33 -14.24
N ALA A 246 -21.25 5.15 -15.57
CA ALA A 246 -22.16 4.21 -16.23
C ALA A 246 -21.95 2.77 -15.74
N TYR A 247 -20.70 2.36 -15.55
CA TYR A 247 -20.36 1.06 -14.96
C TYR A 247 -20.88 0.92 -13.53
N ALA A 248 -20.63 1.90 -12.66
CA ALA A 248 -21.10 1.87 -11.28
C ALA A 248 -22.62 1.77 -11.19
N GLN A 249 -23.36 2.44 -12.08
CA GLN A 249 -24.82 2.32 -12.15
C GLN A 249 -25.28 0.91 -12.53
N VAL A 250 -24.60 0.25 -13.48
CA VAL A 250 -24.95 -1.10 -13.93
C VAL A 250 -24.65 -2.15 -12.85
N GLU A 251 -23.50 -2.02 -12.18
CA GLU A 251 -23.07 -2.95 -11.12
C GLU A 251 -23.72 -2.66 -9.75
N GLY A 252 -24.43 -1.52 -9.63
CA GLY A 252 -25.02 -1.07 -8.38
C GLY A 252 -23.97 -0.68 -7.33
N LEU A 253 -22.86 -0.08 -7.77
CA LEU A 253 -21.82 0.45 -6.90
C LEU A 253 -22.17 1.89 -6.44
N PRO A 254 -21.79 2.29 -5.22
CA PRO A 254 -22.05 3.64 -4.73
C PRO A 254 -21.33 4.71 -5.57
N TYR A 255 -22.10 5.63 -6.17
CA TYR A 255 -21.56 6.69 -7.01
C TYR A 255 -22.16 8.05 -6.65
N GLU A 256 -21.52 8.72 -5.70
CA GLU A 256 -21.89 10.06 -5.25
C GLU A 256 -20.73 11.01 -5.54
N LYS A 257 -20.91 11.95 -6.47
CA LYS A 257 -19.84 12.81 -7.02
C LYS A 257 -18.96 13.55 -6.00
N HIS A 258 -19.45 13.74 -4.78
CA HIS A 258 -18.73 14.42 -3.70
C HIS A 258 -18.65 13.56 -2.43
N SER A 259 -18.78 12.24 -2.58
CA SER A 259 -18.59 11.33 -1.47
C SER A 259 -17.14 11.33 -1.07
N TRP A 260 -16.88 11.40 0.24
CA TRP A 260 -15.56 11.15 0.78
C TRP A 260 -15.27 9.65 0.89
N ARG A 261 -16.30 8.79 0.84
CA ARG A 261 -16.22 7.34 1.08
C ARG A 261 -15.80 6.53 -0.13
N HIS A 262 -16.34 6.86 -1.30
CA HIS A 262 -16.13 6.04 -2.50
C HIS A 262 -15.20 6.76 -3.46
N LYS A 263 -14.20 6.05 -3.95
CA LYS A 263 -13.12 6.59 -4.78
C LYS A 263 -12.87 5.63 -5.94
N TYR A 264 -12.79 6.15 -7.15
CA TYR A 264 -12.62 5.40 -8.40
C TYR A 264 -11.31 5.87 -9.04
N PHE A 265 -10.42 4.93 -9.35
CA PHE A 265 -9.10 5.27 -9.87
C PHE A 265 -8.69 4.39 -11.07
N LEU A 266 -8.40 5.01 -12.21
CA LEU A 266 -7.83 4.31 -13.37
C LEU A 266 -6.30 4.28 -13.25
N ILE A 267 -5.72 3.10 -13.42
CA ILE A 267 -4.27 2.92 -13.41
C ILE A 267 -3.80 2.62 -14.83
N THR A 268 -2.97 3.47 -15.41
CA THR A 268 -2.49 3.35 -16.79
C THR A 268 -1.00 3.04 -16.86
N LYS A 269 -0.53 2.40 -17.94
CA LYS A 269 0.91 2.26 -18.18
C LYS A 269 1.53 3.54 -18.71
N ALA A 270 0.96 4.16 -19.74
CA ALA A 270 1.45 5.45 -20.22
C ALA A 270 0.81 6.61 -19.46
N LEU A 271 1.33 7.82 -19.68
CA LEU A 271 0.83 9.06 -19.08
C LEU A 271 -0.63 9.29 -19.53
N PRO A 272 -1.56 9.73 -18.65
CA PRO A 272 -2.95 9.97 -19.03
C PRO A 272 -3.09 10.96 -20.18
N TYR A 273 -2.21 11.97 -20.24
CA TYR A 273 -1.97 12.84 -21.39
C TYR A 273 -0.58 13.48 -21.31
N HIS A 274 -0.21 14.25 -22.34
CA HIS A 274 1.16 14.75 -22.51
C HIS A 274 1.70 15.49 -21.27
N GLY A 275 2.78 14.94 -20.69
CA GLY A 275 3.54 15.55 -19.60
C GLY A 275 2.93 15.39 -18.21
N VAL A 276 1.83 14.65 -18.05
CA VAL A 276 1.10 14.55 -16.80
C VAL A 276 1.10 13.12 -16.30
N ALA A 277 1.58 12.89 -15.07
CA ALA A 277 1.67 11.56 -14.47
C ALA A 277 0.34 11.07 -13.87
N GLY A 278 -0.50 12.00 -13.40
CA GLY A 278 -1.81 11.74 -12.85
C GLY A 278 -2.72 12.96 -12.97
N VAL A 279 -4.02 12.72 -12.89
CA VAL A 279 -5.04 13.78 -12.89
C VAL A 279 -6.26 13.29 -12.12
N SER A 280 -6.87 14.17 -11.33
CA SER A 280 -8.04 13.84 -10.52
C SER A 280 -8.94 15.05 -10.29
N TRP A 281 -10.19 14.80 -9.91
CA TRP A 281 -11.09 15.88 -9.51
C TRP A 281 -10.82 16.29 -8.07
N GLN A 282 -10.51 17.57 -7.85
CA GLN A 282 -10.34 18.13 -6.51
C GLN A 282 -11.62 17.95 -5.67
N GLY A 283 -11.52 17.18 -4.58
CA GLY A 283 -12.65 16.82 -3.72
C GLY A 283 -13.72 15.94 -4.39
N GLY A 284 -13.42 15.42 -5.59
CA GLY A 284 -14.27 14.49 -6.32
C GLY A 284 -13.94 13.04 -5.99
N ILE A 285 -14.45 12.13 -6.82
CA ILE A 285 -14.30 10.69 -6.61
C ILE A 285 -13.53 9.98 -7.70
N GLU A 286 -13.21 10.65 -8.81
CA GLU A 286 -12.49 10.05 -9.93
C GLU A 286 -11.05 10.59 -10.07
N GLY A 287 -10.11 9.70 -10.37
CA GLY A 287 -8.74 10.03 -10.73
C GLY A 287 -8.11 9.00 -11.66
N ILE A 288 -7.02 9.39 -12.32
CA ILE A 288 -6.22 8.56 -13.21
C ILE A 288 -4.76 8.75 -12.83
N GLY A 289 -3.99 7.65 -12.73
CA GLY A 289 -2.56 7.70 -12.45
C GLY A 289 -1.77 6.72 -13.30
N SER A 290 -0.57 7.13 -13.72
CA SER A 290 0.34 6.30 -14.49
C SER A 290 1.39 5.62 -13.62
N ILE A 291 1.64 4.34 -13.86
CA ILE A 291 2.77 3.60 -13.24
C ILE A 291 4.14 4.00 -13.83
N ARG A 292 4.18 4.87 -14.85
CA ARG A 292 5.43 5.54 -15.30
C ARG A 292 5.69 6.86 -14.57
N GLY A 293 4.73 7.32 -13.77
CA GLY A 293 4.89 8.48 -12.91
C GLY A 293 5.80 8.18 -11.72
N PRO A 294 6.24 9.23 -10.99
CA PRO A 294 6.89 9.05 -9.69
C PRO A 294 6.01 8.25 -8.73
N TYR A 295 6.61 7.51 -7.80
CA TYR A 295 5.88 6.70 -6.80
C TYR A 295 4.78 7.45 -6.04
N PRO A 296 4.96 8.74 -5.64
CA PRO A 296 3.90 9.49 -4.98
C PRO A 296 2.69 9.83 -5.85
N THR A 297 2.72 9.58 -7.17
CA THR A 297 1.64 9.96 -8.10
C THR A 297 0.26 9.50 -7.61
N PHE A 298 0.11 8.26 -7.16
CA PHE A 298 -1.21 7.78 -6.75
C PHE A 298 -1.66 8.43 -5.44
N ALA A 299 -0.74 8.58 -4.47
CA ALA A 299 -1.02 9.31 -3.24
C ALA A 299 -1.36 10.78 -3.50
N HIS A 300 -0.74 11.41 -4.50
CA HIS A 300 -1.03 12.78 -4.92
C HIS A 300 -2.47 12.91 -5.42
N GLU A 301 -2.86 12.05 -6.37
CA GLU A 301 -4.21 12.09 -6.94
C GLU A 301 -5.29 11.69 -5.94
N PHE A 302 -5.05 10.65 -5.14
CA PHE A 302 -5.96 10.34 -4.03
C PHE A 302 -6.02 11.47 -3.01
N GLY A 303 -4.93 12.20 -2.82
CA GLY A 303 -4.88 13.39 -1.97
C GLY A 303 -5.89 14.44 -2.45
N HIS A 304 -5.89 14.79 -3.74
CA HIS A 304 -6.87 15.69 -4.32
C HIS A 304 -8.31 15.22 -4.09
N MET A 305 -8.58 13.92 -4.30
CA MET A 305 -9.91 13.32 -4.10
C MET A 305 -10.33 13.32 -2.61
N LEU A 306 -9.36 13.27 -1.69
CA LEU A 306 -9.53 13.39 -0.24
C LEU A 306 -9.44 14.84 0.26
N GLY A 307 -9.42 15.82 -0.66
CA GLY A 307 -9.45 17.25 -0.39
C GLY A 307 -8.11 17.89 0.00
N ALA A 308 -7.00 17.16 -0.07
CA ALA A 308 -5.67 17.74 0.04
C ALA A 308 -5.41 18.69 -1.14
N THR A 309 -4.55 19.69 -0.93
CA THR A 309 -4.23 20.72 -1.94
C THR A 309 -2.73 20.95 -2.05
N HIS A 310 -2.29 21.46 -3.20
CA HIS A 310 -0.91 21.91 -3.40
C HIS A 310 -0.55 23.11 -2.52
N ALA A 311 -1.51 23.98 -2.21
CA ALA A 311 -1.29 25.17 -1.38
C ALA A 311 -0.86 24.80 0.05
N ASP A 312 -1.28 23.63 0.52
CA ASP A 312 -0.92 23.07 1.81
C ASP A 312 0.26 22.08 1.71
N ALA A 313 0.88 21.92 0.55
CA ALA A 313 2.06 21.08 0.39
C ALA A 313 3.25 21.66 1.17
N ASP A 314 4.13 20.77 1.63
CA ASP A 314 5.30 21.13 2.41
C ASP A 314 6.51 20.27 2.02
N THR A 315 7.67 20.66 2.54
CA THR A 315 8.89 19.85 2.53
C THR A 315 9.17 19.30 3.92
N GLY A 316 9.89 18.19 4.00
CA GLY A 316 10.27 17.55 5.24
C GLY A 316 11.74 17.15 5.28
N PHE A 317 12.10 16.32 6.26
CA PHE A 317 13.43 15.76 6.40
C PHE A 317 13.38 14.30 6.85
N ASN A 318 13.93 13.39 6.03
CA ASN A 318 14.05 11.96 6.33
C ASN A 318 15.51 11.47 6.30
N GLY A 319 16.45 12.35 6.68
CA GLY A 319 17.89 12.18 6.47
C GLY A 319 18.41 12.98 5.27
N TRP A 320 17.49 13.40 4.39
CA TRP A 320 17.67 14.40 3.33
C TRP A 320 16.42 15.26 3.24
N ILE A 321 16.50 16.43 2.59
CA ILE A 321 15.30 17.24 2.31
C ILE A 321 14.36 16.44 1.42
N CYS A 322 13.10 16.31 1.85
CA CYS A 322 12.08 15.52 1.16
C CYS A 322 10.85 16.35 0.79
N GLU A 323 10.06 15.87 -0.16
CA GLU A 323 8.81 16.49 -0.64
C GLU A 323 7.60 15.69 -0.15
N THR A 324 6.59 16.38 0.40
CA THR A 324 5.32 15.74 0.77
C THR A 324 4.48 15.42 -0.46
N ASN A 325 3.52 14.50 -0.32
CA ASN A 325 2.78 13.91 -1.45
C ASN A 325 2.06 14.94 -2.35
N MET A 326 1.72 16.13 -1.84
CA MET A 326 0.98 17.15 -2.60
C MET A 326 1.87 18.22 -3.26
N LEU A 327 3.20 18.07 -3.27
CA LEU A 327 4.04 19.02 -4.00
C LEU A 327 3.81 18.84 -5.52
N ASP A 328 3.64 19.95 -6.24
CA ASP A 328 3.28 19.98 -7.66
C ASP A 328 4.47 19.70 -8.60
N VAL A 329 5.65 20.21 -8.23
CA VAL A 329 6.89 20.07 -9.00
C VAL A 329 7.86 19.19 -8.24
N HIS A 330 8.02 17.96 -8.72
CA HIS A 330 9.02 17.04 -8.18
C HIS A 330 10.44 17.49 -8.53
N SER A 331 11.29 17.60 -7.51
CA SER A 331 12.70 17.91 -7.69
C SER A 331 13.56 16.65 -7.63
N LEU A 332 14.38 16.40 -8.66
CA LEU A 332 15.40 15.34 -8.63
C LEU A 332 16.46 15.52 -7.52
N LEU A 333 16.50 16.69 -6.87
CA LEU A 333 17.42 16.98 -5.78
C LEU A 333 16.82 16.69 -4.39
N ARG A 334 15.53 16.36 -4.31
CA ARG A 334 14.81 16.08 -3.06
C ARG A 334 14.29 14.65 -3.08
N SER A 335 14.16 14.07 -1.89
CA SER A 335 13.61 12.71 -1.71
C SER A 335 12.09 12.75 -1.57
N ASN A 336 11.45 11.59 -1.64
CA ASN A 336 10.03 11.46 -1.30
C ASN A 336 9.87 11.36 0.23
N CYS A 337 8.99 12.18 0.83
CA CYS A 337 8.64 12.01 2.25
C CYS A 337 7.67 10.85 2.48
N TYR A 338 6.94 10.40 1.44
CA TYR A 338 5.88 9.38 1.52
C TYR A 338 4.82 9.69 2.59
N THR A 339 4.45 10.97 2.71
CA THR A 339 3.43 11.42 3.63
C THR A 339 2.78 12.71 3.15
N TYR A 340 1.54 12.94 3.56
CA TYR A 340 0.91 14.25 3.43
C TYR A 340 1.50 15.24 4.45
N SER A 341 1.53 16.53 4.09
CA SER A 341 1.89 17.59 5.04
C SER A 341 0.93 17.62 6.25
N PRO A 342 1.34 18.15 7.41
CA PRO A 342 0.45 18.26 8.56
C PRO A 342 -0.85 19.04 8.29
N ALA A 343 -0.81 20.02 7.38
CA ALA A 343 -2.00 20.76 6.94
C ALA A 343 -2.95 19.87 6.14
N ASN A 344 -2.45 19.19 5.11
CA ASN A 344 -3.25 18.25 4.31
C ASN A 344 -3.80 17.09 5.14
N GLN A 345 -3.04 16.54 6.10
CA GLN A 345 -3.53 15.51 7.00
C GLN A 345 -4.71 16.01 7.87
N ARG A 346 -4.72 17.29 8.29
CA ARG A 346 -5.87 17.87 9.01
C ARG A 346 -7.09 17.95 8.10
N THR A 347 -6.92 18.46 6.88
CA THR A 347 -8.01 18.55 5.90
C THR A 347 -8.63 17.18 5.60
N ILE A 348 -7.82 16.16 5.35
CA ILE A 348 -8.29 14.79 5.10
C ILE A 348 -9.12 14.27 6.29
N ARG A 349 -8.63 14.45 7.53
CA ARG A 349 -9.38 14.06 8.74
C ARG A 349 -10.70 14.82 8.90
N GLU A 350 -10.71 16.11 8.59
CA GLU A 350 -11.91 16.93 8.72
C GLU A 350 -12.98 16.53 7.71
N ILE A 351 -12.60 16.24 6.46
CA ILE A 351 -13.51 15.75 5.42
C ILE A 351 -14.11 14.42 5.82
N TYR A 352 -13.27 13.49 6.29
CA TYR A 352 -13.71 12.20 6.80
C TYR A 352 -14.77 12.35 7.90
N ARG A 353 -14.48 13.17 8.93
CA ARG A 353 -15.37 13.37 10.09
C ARG A 353 -16.68 14.08 9.74
N ASN A 354 -16.64 15.07 8.85
CA ASN A 354 -17.78 15.94 8.57
C ASN A 354 -18.68 15.40 7.46
N GLY A 355 -18.26 14.33 6.78
CA GLY A 355 -19.09 13.66 5.79
C GLY A 355 -19.19 14.36 4.44
N SER A 356 -18.44 15.45 4.21
CA SER A 356 -18.49 16.24 2.98
C SER A 356 -17.22 17.06 2.78
N SER A 357 -16.79 17.18 1.51
CA SER A 357 -15.66 18.03 1.14
C SER A 357 -16.06 19.52 1.26
N PRO A 358 -15.30 20.37 1.99
CA PRO A 358 -15.57 21.79 2.11
C PRO A 358 -15.24 22.58 0.82
N ILE A 359 -14.72 21.92 -0.21
CA ILE A 359 -14.26 22.58 -1.43
C ILE A 359 -15.47 23.05 -2.25
N PRO A 360 -15.62 24.37 -2.49
CA PRO A 360 -16.74 24.90 -3.26
C PRO A 360 -16.79 24.30 -4.67
N LYS A 361 -18.01 24.08 -5.17
CA LYS A 361 -18.35 23.45 -6.47
C LYS A 361 -17.68 24.06 -7.72
N GLU A 362 -16.95 25.17 -7.58
CA GLU A 362 -16.44 25.98 -8.70
C GLU A 362 -14.93 25.83 -8.95
N HIS A 363 -14.18 25.15 -8.07
CA HIS A 363 -12.73 25.00 -8.20
C HIS A 363 -12.24 23.73 -8.92
N SER A 364 -13.13 22.79 -9.26
CA SER A 364 -12.75 21.57 -10.00
C SER A 364 -12.31 21.83 -11.44
N LEU A 365 -12.64 22.99 -12.01
CA LEU A 365 -12.33 23.37 -13.39
C LEU A 365 -11.16 24.37 -13.53
N SER A 366 -10.68 25.00 -12.45
CA SER A 366 -9.64 26.04 -12.58
C SER A 366 -8.26 25.47 -12.89
N LEU A 367 -7.93 24.28 -12.38
CA LEU A 367 -6.64 23.62 -12.66
C LEU A 367 -6.48 23.19 -14.13
N LEU A 368 -7.58 22.93 -14.86
CA LEU A 368 -7.53 22.68 -16.30
C LEU A 368 -7.41 23.97 -17.14
N ARG A 369 -7.79 25.13 -16.59
CA ARG A 369 -7.72 26.43 -17.29
C ARG A 369 -6.37 27.14 -17.15
N ASP A 370 -5.65 26.91 -16.05
CA ASP A 370 -4.43 27.64 -15.73
C ASP A 370 -3.13 26.91 -16.16
N MET A 371 -3.23 25.77 -16.84
CA MET A 371 -2.07 25.13 -17.48
C MET A 371 -1.74 25.84 -18.81
N PRO A 372 -0.47 26.26 -19.04
CA PRO A 372 -0.08 26.96 -20.24
C PRO A 372 -0.48 26.18 -21.50
N VAL A 373 -1.08 26.92 -22.43
CA VAL A 373 -1.38 26.47 -23.78
C VAL A 373 -0.11 26.72 -24.59
N ASP A 374 0.66 25.68 -24.84
CA ASP A 374 1.59 25.65 -25.98
C ASP A 374 0.91 24.94 -27.16
#